data_AF-A0A8X6JY41-F1
#
_entry.id   AF-A0A8X6JY41-F1
#
_cell.length_a   1.000
_cell.length_b   1.000
_cell.length_c   1.000
_cell.angle_alpha   90.00
_cell.angle_beta   90.00
_cell.angle_gamma   90.00
#
_symmetry.space_group_name_H-M   'P 1'
#
loop_
_entity.id
_entity.type
_entity.pdbx_description
1 polymer ?
#
loop_
_entity_poly.entity_id
_entity_poly.type
_entity_poly.pdbx_seq_one_letter_code
_entity_poly.pdbx_strand_id
1 'polypeptide(L)'
;MDFCVLYFDGVLAASEDEDQHFLYLKQVFQRFEEYGMILNASQSVLGETSVKFLAAITNFPKPETVKELRRFLAILNFHRRFIPYAARTQAVLNSYLKRAKRNDRTSIL
;
A
#
# COMPACT_ATOMS: atom_id res chain seq x y z
N MET A 1 -14.61 4.63 -13.14
CA MET A 1 -15.02 3.75 -12.02
C MET A 1 -14.42 4.36 -10.78
N ASP A 2 -15.15 5.28 -10.15
CA ASP A 2 -14.59 6.10 -9.07
C ASP A 2 -14.49 5.34 -7.74
N PHE A 3 -15.09 4.15 -7.67
CA PHE A 3 -15.06 3.20 -6.56
C PHE A 3 -13.91 2.18 -6.63
N CYS A 4 -13.11 2.20 -7.71
CA CYS A 4 -11.98 1.29 -7.89
C CYS A 4 -10.65 2.03 -7.93
N VAL A 5 -9.71 1.56 -7.13
CA VAL A 5 -8.31 1.98 -7.19
C VAL A 5 -7.48 0.82 -7.72
N LEU A 6 -6.95 1.00 -8.93
CA LEU A 6 -5.91 0.14 -9.47
C LEU A 6 -4.58 0.49 -8.81
N TYR A 7 -3.92 -0.51 -8.23
CA TYR A 7 -2.60 -0.34 -7.63
C TYR A 7 -1.71 -1.54 -7.87
N PHE A 8 -0.77 -1.34 -8.80
CA PHE A 8 0.16 -2.37 -9.24
C PHE A 8 -0.60 -3.61 -9.74
N ASP A 9 -0.43 -4.76 -9.08
CA ASP A 9 -1.06 -6.03 -9.44
C ASP A 9 -2.43 -6.25 -8.79
N GLY A 10 -2.90 -5.29 -7.98
CA GLY A 10 -4.13 -5.39 -7.22
C GLY A 10 -5.20 -4.37 -7.64
N VAL A 11 -6.46 -4.79 -7.56
CA VAL A 11 -7.62 -3.90 -7.65
C VAL A 11 -8.24 -3.80 -6.27
N LEU A 12 -8.32 -2.58 -5.75
CA LEU A 12 -9.06 -2.27 -4.53
C LEU A 12 -10.40 -1.67 -4.91
N ALA A 13 -11.50 -2.33 -4.56
CA ALA A 13 -12.86 -1.80 -4.69
C ALA A 13 -13.41 -1.51 -3.29
N ALA A 14 -13.95 -0.32 -3.10
CA ALA A 14 -14.56 0.10 -1.83
C ALA A 14 -15.91 0.78 -2.10
N SER A 15 -16.87 0.60 -1.19
CA SER A 15 -18.18 1.22 -1.21
C SER A 15 -18.64 1.50 0.22
N GLU A 16 -19.69 2.31 0.36
CA GLU A 16 -20.28 2.64 1.66
C GLU A 16 -21.30 1.57 2.10
N ASP A 17 -22.02 0.99 1.14
CA ASP A 17 -23.06 -0.03 1.38
C ASP A 17 -22.69 -1.39 0.79
N GLU A 18 -23.23 -2.47 1.39
CA GLU A 18 -23.02 -3.86 0.97
C GLU A 18 -23.70 -4.16 -0.38
N ASP A 19 -24.96 -3.75 -0.56
CA ASP A 19 -25.70 -3.95 -1.82
C ASP A 19 -24.98 -3.26 -3.00
N GLN A 20 -24.47 -2.05 -2.75
CA GLN A 20 -23.67 -1.32 -3.73
C GLN A 20 -22.32 -2.01 -3.98
N HIS A 21 -21.70 -2.58 -2.93
CA HIS A 21 -20.46 -3.34 -3.05
C HIS A 21 -20.61 -4.52 -4.01
N PHE A 22 -21.69 -5.30 -3.86
CA PHE A 22 -21.97 -6.44 -4.74
C PHE A 22 -22.16 -6.01 -6.20
N LEU A 23 -22.87 -4.90 -6.44
CA LEU A 23 -23.04 -4.35 -7.77
C LEU A 23 -21.70 -3.93 -8.39
N TYR A 24 -20.82 -3.30 -7.60
CA TYR A 24 -19.50 -2.88 -8.02
C TYR A 24 -18.57 -4.05 -8.31
N LEU A 25 -18.54 -5.07 -7.43
CA LEU A 25 -17.78 -6.29 -7.66
C LEU A 25 -18.22 -7.00 -8.94
N LYS A 26 -19.53 -7.07 -9.20
CA LYS A 26 -20.05 -7.67 -10.44
C LYS A 26 -19.54 -6.93 -11.68
N GLN A 27 -19.56 -5.60 -11.67
CA GLN A 27 -19.03 -4.79 -12.80
C GLN A 27 -17.52 -4.98 -12.99
N VAL A 28 -16.77 -5.10 -11.89
CA VAL A 28 -15.32 -5.31 -11.92
C VAL A 28 -14.99 -6.69 -12.50
N PHE A 29 -15.67 -7.75 -12.02
CA PHE A 29 -15.48 -9.11 -12.52
C PHE A 29 -15.88 -9.25 -13.99
N GLN A 30 -16.98 -8.60 -14.40
CA GLN A 30 -17.38 -8.59 -15.80
C GLN A 30 -16.30 -7.95 -16.70
N ARG A 31 -15.65 -6.89 -16.24
CA ARG A 31 -14.49 -6.31 -16.95
C ARG A 31 -13.29 -7.25 -16.96
N PHE A 32 -13.00 -7.94 -15.87
CA PHE A 32 -11.90 -8.91 -15.86
C PHE A 32 -12.14 -10.03 -16.87
N GLU A 33 -13.36 -10.54 -16.96
CA GLU A 33 -13.74 -11.53 -17.95
C GLU A 33 -13.61 -10.99 -19.39
N GLU A 34 -14.13 -9.78 -19.65
CA GLU A 34 -14.05 -9.12 -20.96
C GLU A 34 -12.62 -8.96 -21.48
N TYR A 35 -11.68 -8.63 -20.59
CA TYR A 35 -10.27 -8.42 -20.93
C TYR A 35 -9.38 -9.66 -20.65
N GLY A 36 -9.96 -10.80 -20.26
CA GLY A 36 -9.21 -12.04 -20.00
C GLY A 36 -8.26 -11.98 -18.79
N MET A 37 -8.54 -11.14 -17.80
CA MET A 37 -7.77 -11.09 -16.56
C MET A 37 -8.15 -12.25 -15.63
N ILE A 38 -7.16 -12.98 -15.12
CA ILE A 38 -7.35 -14.07 -14.17
C ILE A 38 -7.05 -13.57 -12.75
N LEU A 39 -8.00 -13.78 -11.84
CA LEU A 39 -7.83 -13.48 -10.43
C LEU A 39 -7.23 -14.67 -9.68
N ASN A 40 -6.29 -14.40 -8.78
CA ASN A 40 -5.82 -15.41 -7.83
C ASN A 40 -6.74 -15.43 -6.60
N ALA A 41 -7.62 -16.43 -6.53
CA ALA A 41 -8.56 -16.58 -5.42
C ALA A 41 -7.87 -16.68 -4.04
N SER A 42 -6.68 -17.30 -3.96
CA SER A 42 -5.95 -17.44 -2.69
C SER A 42 -5.36 -16.12 -2.17
N GLN A 43 -5.16 -15.14 -3.05
CA GLN A 43 -4.63 -13.82 -2.72
C GLN A 43 -5.71 -12.73 -2.73
N SER A 44 -6.93 -13.07 -3.18
CA SER A 44 -8.05 -12.15 -3.24
C SER A 44 -8.80 -12.15 -1.92
N VAL A 45 -9.11 -10.96 -1.43
CA VAL A 45 -9.93 -10.75 -0.24
C VAL A 45 -11.20 -10.04 -0.70
N LEU A 46 -12.36 -10.68 -0.52
CA LEU A 46 -13.65 -10.23 -1.07
C LEU A 46 -14.68 -10.09 0.07
N GLY A 47 -15.50 -9.04 0.02
CA GLY A 47 -16.61 -8.84 0.96
C GLY A 47 -16.19 -8.52 2.40
N GLU A 48 -14.92 -8.15 2.62
CA GLU A 48 -14.45 -7.74 3.94
C GLU A 48 -14.78 -6.28 4.22
N THR A 49 -15.19 -6.00 5.46
CA THR A 49 -15.47 -4.62 5.92
C THR A 49 -14.21 -3.76 6.01
N SER A 50 -13.04 -4.39 6.17
CA SER A 50 -11.76 -3.71 6.11
C SER A 50 -10.66 -4.65 5.60
N VAL A 51 -9.82 -4.16 4.69
CA VAL A 51 -8.73 -4.95 4.12
C VAL A 51 -7.39 -4.37 4.55
N LYS A 52 -6.47 -5.23 5.02
CA LYS A 52 -5.10 -4.83 5.36
C LYS A 52 -4.26 -4.62 4.10
N PHE A 53 -4.35 -3.43 3.52
CA PHE A 53 -3.64 -3.09 2.27
C PHE A 53 -2.15 -2.71 2.48
N LEU A 54 -1.77 -2.26 3.68
CA LEU A 54 -0.43 -1.71 3.99
C LEU A 54 0.41 -2.60 4.92
N ALA A 55 0.19 -3.92 4.87
CA ALA A 55 0.87 -4.88 5.74
C ALA A 55 2.41 -4.75 5.70
N ALA A 56 2.99 -4.41 4.55
CA ALA A 56 4.43 -4.20 4.40
C ALA A 56 4.97 -3.02 5.24
N ILE A 57 4.15 -2.01 5.51
CA ILE A 57 4.50 -0.88 6.39
C ILE A 57 4.29 -1.28 7.85
N THR A 58 3.12 -1.86 8.17
CA THR A 58 2.76 -2.17 9.57
C THR A 58 3.62 -3.29 10.16
N ASN A 59 4.09 -4.22 9.34
CA ASN A 59 4.90 -5.35 9.77
C ASN A 59 6.40 -5.08 9.62
N PHE A 60 6.81 -3.89 9.16
CA PHE A 60 8.22 -3.55 9.07
C PHE A 60 8.79 -3.40 10.49
N PRO A 61 9.88 -4.11 10.84
CA PRO A 61 10.48 -3.99 12.17
C PRO A 61 10.95 -2.56 12.40
N LYS A 62 10.84 -2.05 13.63
CA LYS A 62 11.31 -0.71 13.98
C LYS A 62 12.76 -0.57 13.51
N PRO A 63 13.09 0.38 12.62
CA PRO A 63 14.45 0.54 12.13
C PRO A 63 15.36 0.96 13.29
N GLU A 64 16.48 0.27 13.45
CA GLU A 64 17.50 0.59 14.46
C GLU A 64 18.75 1.18 13.81
N THR A 65 18.91 1.01 12.50
CA THR A 65 20.03 1.57 11.73
C THR A 65 19.58 2.49 10.61
N VAL A 66 20.49 3.37 10.16
CA VAL A 66 20.26 4.24 8.99
C VAL A 66 19.86 3.42 7.75
N LYS A 67 20.51 2.28 7.52
CA LYS A 67 20.21 1.38 6.40
C LYS A 67 18.77 0.87 6.45
N GLU A 68 18.29 0.48 7.62
CA GLU A 68 16.91 0.03 7.82
C GLU A 68 15.93 1.17 7.67
N LEU A 69 16.23 2.35 8.21
CA LEU A 69 15.40 3.55 8.03
C LEU A 69 15.24 3.90 6.54
N ARG A 70 16.32 3.79 5.75
CA ARG A 70 16.25 4.00 4.30
C ARG A 70 15.38 2.96 3.60
N ARG A 71 15.43 1.69 4.02
CA ARG A 71 14.54 0.63 3.50
C ARG A 71 13.09 0.89 3.85
N PHE A 72 12.82 1.26 5.10
CA PHE A 72 11.48 1.63 5.55
C PHE A 72 10.91 2.80 4.75
N LEU A 73 11.72 3.84 4.55
CA LEU A 73 11.31 5.00 3.74
C LEU A 73 11.06 4.65 2.27
N ALA A 74 11.78 3.68 1.70
CA ALA A 74 11.48 3.18 0.36
C ALA A 74 10.10 2.53 0.28
N ILE A 75 9.72 1.71 1.28
CA ILE A 75 8.40 1.08 1.37
C ILE A 75 7.31 2.13 1.58
N LEU A 76 7.52 3.11 2.47
CA LEU A 76 6.60 4.23 2.67
C LEU A 76 6.40 5.05 1.38
N ASN A 77 7.49 5.31 0.65
CA ASN A 77 7.42 6.03 -0.61
C ASN A 77 6.66 5.27 -1.69
N PHE A 78 6.81 3.94 -1.72
CA PHE A 78 6.05 3.10 -2.63
C PHE A 78 4.53 3.29 -2.40
N HIS A 79 4.08 3.21 -1.15
CA HIS A 79 2.66 3.35 -0.81
C HIS A 79 2.17 4.79 -0.57
N ARG A 80 2.93 5.83 -0.94
CA ARG A 80 2.63 7.24 -0.59
C ARG A 80 1.26 7.72 -1.06
N ARG A 81 0.67 7.11 -2.11
CA ARG A 81 -0.66 7.45 -2.64
C ARG A 81 -1.78 7.18 -1.63
N PHE A 82 -1.56 6.25 -0.69
CA PHE A 82 -2.54 5.88 0.34
C PHE A 82 -2.25 6.51 1.70
N ILE A 83 -1.22 7.35 1.80
CA ILE A 83 -0.80 7.97 3.06
C ILE A 83 -1.08 9.47 2.95
N PRO A 84 -2.10 9.98 3.67
CA PRO A 84 -2.37 11.41 3.73
C PRO A 84 -1.12 12.16 4.22
N TYR A 85 -0.79 13.28 3.55
CA TYR A 85 0.36 14.11 3.89
C TYR A 85 1.70 13.37 3.93
N ALA A 86 1.88 12.30 3.12
CA ALA A 86 3.08 11.46 3.10
C ALA A 86 4.39 12.27 3.10
N ALA A 87 4.48 13.33 2.29
CA ALA A 87 5.66 14.19 2.21
C ALA A 87 6.00 14.85 3.56
N ARG A 88 4.99 15.34 4.31
CA ARG A 88 5.17 15.95 5.63
C ARG A 88 5.63 14.92 6.65
N THR A 89 4.99 13.76 6.68
CA THR A 89 5.31 12.67 7.62
C THR A 89 6.72 12.12 7.38
N GLN A 90 7.11 11.99 6.11
CA GLN A 90 8.45 11.51 5.72
C GLN A 90 9.53 12.57 5.85
N ALA A 91 9.21 13.87 5.85
CA ALA A 91 10.21 14.95 5.91
C ALA A 91 11.12 14.85 7.15
N VAL A 92 10.51 14.52 8.30
CA VAL A 92 11.24 14.31 9.57
C VAL A 92 12.22 13.16 9.41
N LEU A 93 11.76 12.01 8.91
CA LEU A 93 12.60 10.82 8.70
C LEU A 93 13.70 11.05 7.64
N ASN A 94 13.39 11.76 6.56
CA ASN A 94 14.36 12.12 5.52
C ASN A 94 15.46 13.07 6.05
N SER A 95 15.15 13.90 7.05
CA SER A 95 16.14 14.78 7.67
C SER A 95 17.27 14.00 8.34
N TYR A 96 16.96 12.85 8.96
CA TYR A 96 17.95 11.94 9.57
C TYR A 96 18.88 11.29 8.52
N LEU A 97 18.46 11.23 7.26
CA LEU A 97 19.25 10.62 6.18
C LEU A 97 20.16 11.61 5.42
N LYS A 98 20.01 12.93 5.61
CA LYS A 98 20.69 13.95 4.78
C LYS A 98 22.22 13.85 4.77
N ARG A 99 22.84 13.38 5.86
CA ARG A 99 24.31 13.27 5.99
C ARG A 99 24.80 11.82 5.96
N ALA A 100 23.90 10.86 5.79
CA ALA A 100 24.20 9.46 6.02
C ALA A 100 24.65 8.75 4.74
N LYS A 101 25.73 7.97 4.82
CA LYS A 101 26.29 7.25 3.66
C LYS A 101 25.31 6.21 3.12
N ARG A 102 25.48 5.78 1.86
CA ARG A 102 24.58 4.82 1.19
C ARG A 102 24.40 3.49 1.95
N ASN A 103 25.47 3.00 2.58
CA ASN A 103 25.50 1.75 3.36
C ASN A 103 25.74 2.00 4.85
N ASP A 104 25.36 3.17 5.33
CA ASP A 104 25.51 3.54 6.73
C ASP A 104 24.68 2.63 7.64
N ARG A 105 25.34 2.05 8.65
CA ARG A 105 24.73 1.15 9.64
C ARG A 105 24.76 1.75 11.04
N THR A 106 25.00 3.05 11.16
CA THR A 106 25.00 3.76 12.44
C THR A 106 23.64 3.57 13.12
N SER A 107 23.66 3.33 14.43
CA SER A 107 22.46 3.28 15.26
C SER A 107 21.70 4.60 15.16
N ILE A 108 20.37 4.53 15.03
CA ILE A 108 19.48 5.69 15.13
C ILE A 108 18.74 5.74 16.48
N LEU A 109 19.05 4.80 17.37
CA LEU A 109 18.69 4.80 18.80
C LEU A 109 19.85 5.35 19.62
#